data_AF-A0A2T5XTV1-F1
#
_entry.id   AF-A0A2T5XTV1-F1
#
_cell.length_a   1.000
_cell.length_b   1.000
_cell.length_c   1.000
_cell.angle_alpha   90.00
_cell.angle_beta   90.00
_cell.angle_gamma   90.00
#
_symmetry.space_group_name_H-M   'P 1'
#
loop_
_entity.id
_entity.type
_entity.pdbx_description
1 polymer ?
#
loop_
_entity_poly.entity_id
_entity_poly.type
_entity_poly.pdbx_seq_one_letter_code
_entity_poly.pdbx_strand_id
1 'polypeptide(L)'
;MGGLCKTSSGLPYSNLYFVTRKEADEYYKRTGDVILDEHTIERRDYAIELGMPKSKILMEYAQWGTPQALDTLVTMEDICNIPYGLWDSFRKRYLWKMTLITKDKSKYIHSYRYSGLNCELETLFGERTWKENQIEKYHIPERFRYTLLAPRAVPTMVNIKFYDEKDVIYRVGVEFNIKEAMDVFEKAFKGQEDKAGELIIEVNETKTDVNVRLKVGEREEWICNGEFWIFEDNEIW
;
A
#
# COMPACT_ATOMS: atom_id res chain seq x y z
N MET A 1 31.26 -20.93 -36.65
CA MET A 1 30.10 -20.05 -36.94
C MET A 1 29.10 -20.32 -35.82
N GLY A 2 29.03 -19.51 -34.76
CA GLY A 2 28.31 -18.22 -34.71
C GLY A 2 26.80 -18.51 -34.63
N GLY A 3 26.01 -18.17 -33.61
CA GLY A 3 26.22 -17.41 -32.37
C GLY A 3 24.90 -17.32 -31.58
N LEU A 4 24.96 -16.59 -30.46
CA LEU A 4 23.89 -15.93 -29.69
C LEU A 4 22.93 -16.76 -28.82
N CYS A 5 23.16 -16.63 -27.50
CA CYS A 5 22.16 -16.72 -26.43
C CYS A 5 21.03 -15.69 -26.61
N LYS A 6 19.79 -16.11 -26.32
CA LYS A 6 18.77 -15.24 -25.71
C LYS A 6 17.98 -16.05 -24.67
N THR A 7 18.15 -15.66 -23.41
CA THR A 7 17.19 -15.94 -22.33
C THR A 7 15.99 -15.03 -22.51
N SER A 8 14.79 -15.59 -22.55
CA SER A 8 13.56 -14.84 -22.26
C SER A 8 12.82 -15.56 -21.15
N SER A 9 13.01 -15.06 -19.93
CA SER A 9 12.10 -15.23 -18.81
C SER A 9 10.74 -14.63 -19.20
N GLY A 10 9.81 -15.48 -19.60
CA GLY A 10 8.40 -15.16 -19.71
C GLY A 10 7.65 -15.99 -18.67
N LEU A 11 7.43 -15.43 -17.49
CA LEU A 11 6.29 -15.84 -16.67
C LEU A 11 5.11 -15.02 -17.19
N PRO A 12 4.14 -15.61 -17.92
CA PRO A 12 2.82 -15.04 -17.91
C PRO A 12 2.22 -15.39 -16.54
N TYR A 13 1.69 -14.40 -15.82
CA TYR A 13 0.61 -14.69 -14.88
C TYR A 13 -0.59 -15.14 -15.71
N SER A 14 -0.57 -16.39 -16.18
CA SER A 14 -1.69 -17.05 -16.83
C SER A 14 -2.50 -17.74 -15.76
N ASN A 15 -3.70 -17.23 -15.49
CA ASN A 15 -4.88 -17.89 -14.93
C ASN A 15 -4.64 -18.93 -13.83
N LEU A 16 -5.18 -18.67 -12.63
CA LEU A 16 -5.48 -19.73 -11.66
C LEU A 16 -6.27 -20.85 -12.36
N TYR A 17 -5.60 -21.95 -12.69
CA TYR A 17 -6.21 -23.14 -13.26
C TYR A 17 -6.85 -23.93 -12.11
N PHE A 18 -8.18 -23.89 -12.02
CA PHE A 18 -8.92 -24.83 -11.20
C PHE A 18 -8.96 -26.17 -11.93
N VAL A 19 -8.35 -27.21 -11.35
CA VAL A 19 -8.46 -28.57 -11.86
C VAL A 19 -9.92 -29.03 -11.84
N THR A 20 -10.35 -29.69 -12.89
CA THR A 20 -11.67 -30.30 -12.95
C THR A 20 -11.77 -31.46 -11.97
N ARG A 21 -13.00 -31.80 -11.55
CA ARG A 21 -13.23 -32.94 -10.62
C ARG A 21 -12.60 -34.24 -11.11
N LYS A 22 -12.59 -34.45 -12.43
CA LYS A 22 -11.98 -35.62 -13.08
C LYS A 22 -10.45 -35.65 -12.96
N GLU A 23 -9.80 -34.49 -13.06
CA GLU A 23 -8.34 -34.35 -12.91
C GLU A 23 -7.91 -34.53 -11.44
N ALA A 24 -8.72 -34.03 -10.50
CA ALA A 24 -8.51 -34.29 -9.07
C ALA A 24 -8.65 -35.79 -8.76
N ASP A 25 -9.71 -36.45 -9.26
CA ASP A 25 -9.96 -37.89 -9.05
C ASP A 25 -8.84 -38.78 -9.66
N GLU A 26 -8.26 -38.40 -10.80
CA GLU A 26 -7.10 -39.10 -11.39
C GLU A 26 -5.81 -38.88 -10.61
N TYR A 27 -5.61 -37.69 -10.04
CA TYR A 27 -4.47 -37.40 -9.16
C TYR A 27 -4.55 -38.23 -7.86
N TYR A 28 -5.74 -38.35 -7.25
CA TYR A 28 -5.97 -39.14 -6.05
C TYR A 28 -5.73 -40.64 -6.24
N LYS A 29 -6.02 -41.19 -7.43
CA LYS A 29 -5.66 -42.59 -7.76
C LYS A 29 -4.16 -42.83 -7.80
N ARG A 30 -3.35 -41.79 -8.03
CA ARG A 30 -1.90 -41.90 -8.25
C ARG A 30 -1.06 -41.73 -6.98
N THR A 31 -1.57 -41.00 -5.98
CA THR A 31 -0.78 -40.58 -4.82
C THR A 31 -1.02 -41.39 -3.54
N GLY A 32 -2.08 -42.22 -3.48
CA GLY A 32 -2.35 -43.16 -2.38
C GLY A 32 -2.48 -42.48 -1.02
N ASP A 33 -3.71 -42.27 -0.55
CA ASP A 33 -4.11 -41.82 0.81
C ASP A 33 -3.23 -40.75 1.50
N VAL A 34 -2.60 -39.85 0.74
CA VAL A 34 -2.03 -38.62 1.29
C VAL A 34 -2.98 -37.47 0.95
N ILE A 35 -3.77 -37.06 1.95
CA ILE A 35 -4.60 -35.86 1.88
C ILE A 35 -3.68 -34.67 2.13
N LEU A 36 -3.27 -33.97 1.06
CA LEU A 36 -2.79 -32.60 1.20
C LEU A 36 -4.03 -31.74 1.53
N ASP A 37 -3.99 -31.14 2.71
CA ASP A 37 -5.06 -30.38 3.38
C ASP A 37 -5.66 -29.26 2.49
N GLU A 38 -4.99 -28.90 1.39
CA GLU A 38 -5.30 -27.83 0.45
C GLU A 38 -6.17 -28.27 -0.76
N HIS A 39 -6.64 -29.53 -0.82
CA HIS A 39 -7.38 -30.05 -1.98
C HIS A 39 -8.71 -30.77 -1.70
N THR A 40 -9.26 -30.65 -0.48
CA THR A 40 -10.60 -31.20 -0.20
C THR A 40 -11.70 -30.29 -0.73
N ILE A 41 -12.83 -30.88 -1.14
CA ILE A 41 -14.04 -30.11 -1.50
C ILE A 41 -14.49 -29.27 -0.30
N GLU A 42 -14.36 -29.80 0.92
CA GLU A 42 -14.70 -29.04 2.12
C GLU A 42 -13.78 -27.82 2.31
N ARG A 43 -12.46 -27.90 2.01
CA ARG A 43 -11.58 -26.71 2.06
C ARG A 43 -11.81 -25.75 0.91
N ARG A 44 -12.16 -26.24 -0.29
CA ARG A 44 -12.58 -25.38 -1.41
C ARG A 44 -13.84 -24.62 -1.03
N ASP A 45 -14.85 -25.31 -0.51
CA ASP A 45 -16.13 -24.71 -0.16
C ASP A 45 -15.96 -23.79 1.07
N TYR A 46 -15.15 -24.18 2.05
CA TYR A 46 -14.71 -23.33 3.17
C TYR A 46 -13.92 -22.09 2.72
N ALA A 47 -13.02 -22.22 1.74
CA ALA A 47 -12.27 -21.09 1.16
C ALA A 47 -13.14 -20.22 0.24
N ILE A 48 -14.19 -20.75 -0.37
CA ILE A 48 -15.20 -19.96 -1.08
C ILE A 48 -16.10 -19.23 -0.05
N GLU A 49 -16.48 -19.89 1.04
CA GLU A 49 -17.32 -19.35 2.11
C GLU A 49 -16.59 -18.25 2.91
N LEU A 50 -15.30 -18.44 3.20
CA LEU A 50 -14.41 -17.44 3.83
C LEU A 50 -13.82 -16.43 2.85
N GLY A 51 -13.62 -16.82 1.59
CA GLY A 51 -12.99 -16.01 0.55
C GLY A 51 -13.98 -15.16 -0.22
N MET A 52 -15.29 -15.31 -0.02
CA MET A 52 -16.27 -14.30 -0.39
C MET A 52 -16.02 -13.06 0.48
N PRO A 53 -15.45 -11.97 -0.08
CA PRO A 53 -15.14 -10.77 0.71
C PRO A 53 -16.41 -10.18 1.35
N LYS A 54 -17.54 -10.48 0.71
CA LYS A 54 -18.90 -10.02 0.98
C LYS A 54 -19.44 -10.45 2.36
N SER A 55 -19.30 -11.73 2.71
CA SER A 55 -19.77 -12.28 3.99
C SER A 55 -18.84 -11.89 5.15
N LYS A 56 -17.53 -11.82 4.90
CA LYS A 56 -16.52 -11.46 5.90
C LYS A 56 -16.62 -9.99 6.35
N ILE A 57 -16.90 -9.06 5.41
CA ILE A 57 -17.20 -7.64 5.73
C ILE A 57 -18.40 -7.53 6.68
N LEU A 58 -19.45 -8.33 6.45
CA LEU A 58 -20.64 -8.39 7.31
C LEU A 58 -20.36 -9.01 8.69
N MET A 59 -19.53 -10.06 8.74
CA MET A 59 -19.24 -10.81 9.96
C MET A 59 -18.26 -10.10 10.90
N GLU A 60 -17.23 -9.44 10.38
CA GLU A 60 -16.26 -8.67 11.18
C GLU A 60 -16.89 -7.41 11.80
N TYR A 61 -17.78 -6.71 11.08
CA TYR A 61 -18.49 -5.52 11.60
C TYR A 61 -19.47 -5.85 12.74
N ALA A 62 -20.16 -6.99 12.68
CA ALA A 62 -21.11 -7.40 13.71
C ALA A 62 -20.45 -7.79 15.05
N GLN A 63 -19.14 -8.09 15.05
CA GLN A 63 -18.42 -8.57 16.23
C GLN A 63 -17.73 -7.46 17.04
N TRP A 64 -17.61 -6.24 16.51
CA TRP A 64 -16.74 -5.19 17.09
C TRP A 64 -17.45 -3.89 17.54
N GLY A 65 -18.78 -3.79 17.46
CA GLY A 65 -19.49 -2.55 17.80
C GLY A 65 -20.63 -2.76 18.79
N THR A 66 -20.68 -1.93 19.83
CA THR A 66 -21.93 -1.50 20.49
C THR A 66 -23.08 -1.35 19.48
N PRO A 67 -24.34 -1.62 19.85
CA PRO A 67 -25.48 -1.67 18.94
C PRO A 67 -25.77 -0.29 18.32
N GLN A 68 -25.01 0.05 17.29
CA GLN A 68 -25.37 1.07 16.33
C GLN A 68 -26.31 0.41 15.32
N ALA A 69 -27.33 1.17 14.94
CA ALA A 69 -28.52 0.72 14.27
C ALA A 69 -28.20 -0.19 13.06
N LEU A 70 -28.81 -1.37 13.04
CA LEU A 70 -28.65 -2.47 12.07
C LEU A 70 -28.86 -2.01 10.60
N ASP A 71 -29.53 -0.86 10.45
CA ASP A 71 -29.82 -0.06 9.27
C ASP A 71 -28.60 0.64 8.65
N THR A 72 -27.41 0.53 9.24
CA THR A 72 -26.12 0.95 8.66
C THR A 72 -25.25 -0.21 8.17
N LEU A 73 -25.71 -1.45 8.27
CA LEU A 73 -24.97 -2.62 7.80
C LEU A 73 -25.02 -2.72 6.28
N VAL A 74 -23.85 -2.93 5.67
CA VAL A 74 -23.69 -3.21 4.25
C VAL A 74 -24.53 -4.44 3.87
N THR A 75 -25.56 -4.27 3.04
CA THR A 75 -26.47 -5.36 2.65
C THR A 75 -25.91 -6.19 1.49
N MET A 76 -26.44 -7.40 1.28
CA MET A 76 -26.10 -8.20 0.09
C MET A 76 -26.41 -7.47 -1.23
N GLU A 77 -27.42 -6.59 -1.23
CA GLU A 77 -27.76 -5.73 -2.36
C GLU A 77 -26.67 -4.67 -2.60
N ASP A 78 -26.21 -3.97 -1.56
CA ASP A 78 -25.10 -3.01 -1.65
C ASP A 78 -23.83 -3.66 -2.21
N ILE A 79 -23.58 -4.90 -1.81
CA ILE A 79 -22.42 -5.65 -2.25
C ILE A 79 -22.57 -6.17 -3.70
N CYS A 80 -23.79 -6.48 -4.14
CA CYS A 80 -24.08 -6.81 -5.54
C CYS A 80 -24.05 -5.58 -6.45
N ASN A 81 -24.25 -4.39 -5.88
CA ASN A 81 -24.17 -3.11 -6.57
C ASN A 81 -22.75 -2.53 -6.67
N ILE A 82 -21.73 -3.19 -6.08
CA ILE A 82 -20.33 -2.80 -6.26
C ILE A 82 -19.97 -2.86 -7.76
N PRO A 83 -19.59 -1.73 -8.38
CA PRO A 83 -19.28 -1.71 -9.80
C PRO A 83 -18.17 -2.68 -10.17
N TYR A 84 -18.38 -3.40 -11.27
CA TYR A 84 -17.32 -4.22 -11.87
C TYR A 84 -16.12 -3.34 -12.20
N GLY A 85 -14.92 -3.74 -11.77
CA GLY A 85 -13.69 -2.96 -11.95
C GLY A 85 -13.35 -1.97 -10.82
N LEU A 86 -14.21 -1.79 -9.79
CA LEU A 86 -13.86 -0.95 -8.63
C LEU A 86 -12.62 -1.50 -7.89
N TRP A 87 -12.53 -2.82 -7.78
CA TRP A 87 -11.38 -3.49 -7.20
C TRP A 87 -10.08 -3.30 -7.99
N ASP A 88 -10.19 -3.07 -9.31
CA ASP A 88 -9.04 -2.80 -10.17
C ASP A 88 -8.58 -1.35 -10.01
N SER A 89 -9.50 -0.41 -9.78
CA SER A 89 -9.15 0.99 -9.52
C SER A 89 -8.36 1.17 -8.22
N PHE A 90 -8.72 0.45 -7.15
CA PHE A 90 -7.96 0.45 -5.89
C PHE A 90 -6.58 -0.22 -6.01
N ARG A 91 -6.41 -1.13 -6.97
CA ARG A 91 -5.12 -1.81 -7.25
C ARG A 91 -4.29 -1.10 -8.31
N LYS A 92 -4.79 -0.01 -8.91
CA LYS A 92 -4.03 0.78 -9.87
C LYS A 92 -2.76 1.29 -9.20
N ARG A 93 -1.62 0.91 -9.77
CA ARG A 93 -0.30 1.31 -9.28
C ARG A 93 0.23 2.48 -10.10
N TYR A 94 0.82 3.42 -9.39
CA TYR A 94 1.53 4.55 -9.95
C TYR A 94 3.00 4.47 -9.51
N LEU A 95 3.93 4.87 -10.37
CA LEU A 95 5.35 4.92 -10.00
C LEU A 95 5.60 6.19 -9.18
N TRP A 96 5.68 6.09 -7.85
CA TRP A 96 5.89 7.27 -7.00
C TRP A 96 6.66 6.98 -5.71
N LYS A 97 7.22 8.02 -5.09
CA LYS A 97 7.88 7.99 -3.78
C LYS A 97 7.36 9.11 -2.88
N MET A 98 7.57 8.96 -1.58
CA MET A 98 7.35 10.03 -0.59
C MET A 98 8.56 10.96 -0.55
N THR A 99 8.32 12.26 -0.37
CA THR A 99 9.37 13.27 -0.23
C THR A 99 9.00 14.22 0.92
N LEU A 100 9.84 14.33 1.94
CA LEU A 100 9.68 15.32 3.01
C LEU A 100 10.46 16.60 2.67
N ILE A 101 9.77 17.74 2.71
CA ILE A 101 10.39 19.07 2.66
C ILE A 101 10.24 19.72 4.03
N THR A 102 11.34 20.24 4.55
CA THR A 102 11.42 21.02 5.78
C THR A 102 12.30 22.23 5.49
N LYS A 103 12.09 23.32 6.22
CA LYS A 103 12.98 24.50 6.14
C LYS A 103 14.28 24.33 6.93
N ASP A 104 14.37 23.31 7.78
CA ASP A 104 15.58 22.97 8.52
C ASP A 104 16.70 22.54 7.56
N LYS A 105 17.89 23.16 7.70
CA LYS A 105 19.04 22.88 6.84
C LYS A 105 19.62 21.48 7.05
N SER A 106 19.45 20.92 8.24
CA SER A 106 19.88 19.58 8.62
C SER A 106 18.68 18.80 9.16
N LYS A 107 18.01 18.06 8.27
CA LYS A 107 17.03 17.04 8.65
C LYS A 107 17.60 15.65 8.38
N TYR A 108 17.29 14.70 9.24
CA TYR A 108 17.59 13.28 9.00
C TYR A 108 16.29 12.50 9.00
N ILE A 109 16.06 11.66 7.98
CA ILE A 109 14.88 10.82 7.95
C ILE A 109 15.09 9.67 8.92
N HIS A 110 14.07 9.40 9.74
CA HIS A 110 14.03 8.22 10.58
C HIS A 110 13.37 7.05 9.85
N SER A 111 12.16 7.27 9.36
CA SER A 111 11.41 6.23 8.63
C SER A 111 10.24 6.82 7.89
N TYR A 112 9.87 6.20 6.77
CA TYR A 112 8.58 6.43 6.11
C TYR A 112 7.69 5.22 6.30
N ARG A 113 6.41 5.44 6.55
CA ARG A 113 5.38 4.40 6.62
C ARG A 113 4.24 4.76 5.66
N TYR A 114 3.75 3.74 4.97
CA TYR A 114 2.72 3.85 3.95
C TYR A 114 1.62 2.82 4.20
N SER A 115 0.38 3.23 3.92
CA SER A 115 -0.77 2.36 3.78
C SER A 115 -1.49 2.70 2.48
N GLY A 116 -1.69 1.71 1.61
CA GLY A 116 -2.34 1.86 0.31
C GLY A 116 -3.84 1.54 0.34
N LEU A 117 -4.59 2.04 -0.65
CA LEU A 117 -5.99 1.66 -0.87
C LEU A 117 -6.19 0.16 -1.12
N ASN A 118 -5.15 -0.53 -1.57
CA ASN A 118 -5.10 -1.98 -1.73
C ASN A 118 -4.71 -2.74 -0.45
N CYS A 119 -4.66 -2.05 0.71
CA CYS A 119 -4.23 -2.57 2.00
C CYS A 119 -2.76 -3.00 2.08
N GLU A 120 -1.90 -2.62 1.12
CA GLU A 120 -0.46 -2.80 1.26
C GLU A 120 0.08 -1.88 2.34
N LEU A 121 0.93 -2.44 3.21
CA LEU A 121 1.66 -1.72 4.24
C LEU A 121 3.14 -1.77 3.91
N GLU A 122 3.81 -0.63 3.98
CA GLU A 122 5.24 -0.54 3.77
C GLU A 122 5.87 0.33 4.86
N THR A 123 7.07 -0.05 5.28
CA THR A 123 7.94 0.77 6.13
C THR A 123 9.32 0.82 5.49
N LEU A 124 9.82 2.03 5.26
CA LEU A 124 11.12 2.30 4.66
C LEU A 124 12.03 2.97 5.69
N PHE A 125 13.27 2.54 5.72
CA PHE A 125 14.30 3.04 6.63
C PHE A 125 14.88 4.37 6.11
N GLY A 126 14.87 5.36 7.00
CA GLY A 126 15.59 6.61 6.82
C GLY A 126 17.09 6.46 7.05
N GLU A 127 17.85 7.54 6.94
CA GLU A 127 19.27 7.50 7.26
C GLU A 127 19.48 7.17 8.73
N ARG A 128 18.73 7.82 9.64
CA ARG A 128 19.06 7.84 11.07
C ARG A 128 17.93 7.22 11.90
N THR A 129 18.23 6.14 12.62
CA THR A 129 17.34 5.58 13.65
C THR A 129 18.16 5.43 14.92
N TRP A 130 17.60 5.77 16.08
CA TRP A 130 18.32 5.81 17.36
C TRP A 130 19.61 6.62 17.28
N LYS A 131 19.53 7.75 16.59
CA LYS A 131 20.64 8.68 16.36
C LYS A 131 21.84 8.14 15.56
N GLU A 132 21.75 6.95 14.98
CA GLU A 132 22.83 6.32 14.19
C GLU A 132 22.41 6.07 12.74
N ASN A 133 23.36 6.13 11.79
CA ASN A 133 23.08 5.81 10.39
C ASN A 133 22.87 4.30 10.20
N GLN A 134 21.63 3.85 10.18
CA GLN A 134 21.30 2.42 10.08
C GLN A 134 21.56 1.87 8.67
N ILE A 135 21.37 2.71 7.64
CA ILE A 135 21.56 2.31 6.24
C ILE A 135 23.02 1.90 6.03
N GLU A 136 23.97 2.70 6.51
CA GLU A 136 25.39 2.41 6.42
C GLU A 136 25.79 1.26 7.36
N LYS A 137 25.38 1.32 8.62
CA LYS A 137 25.75 0.33 9.64
C LYS A 137 25.34 -1.09 9.27
N TYR A 138 24.08 -1.26 8.82
CA TYR A 138 23.50 -2.57 8.52
C TYR A 138 23.42 -2.88 7.02
N HIS A 139 23.97 -2.01 6.17
CA HIS A 139 23.95 -2.18 4.71
C HIS A 139 22.54 -2.44 4.16
N ILE A 140 21.56 -1.67 4.64
CA ILE A 140 20.14 -1.88 4.33
C ILE A 140 19.94 -1.87 2.80
N PRO A 141 19.34 -2.91 2.19
CA PRO A 141 19.09 -2.95 0.75
C PRO A 141 18.25 -1.76 0.26
N GLU A 142 18.51 -1.29 -0.96
CA GLU A 142 17.82 -0.14 -1.56
C GLU A 142 16.28 -0.27 -1.55
N ARG A 143 15.77 -1.49 -1.75
CA ARG A 143 14.34 -1.82 -1.68
C ARG A 143 13.68 -1.58 -0.31
N PHE A 144 14.44 -1.24 0.72
CA PHE A 144 13.94 -0.91 2.04
C PHE A 144 14.30 0.52 2.46
N ARG A 145 14.93 1.33 1.59
CA ARG A 145 15.33 2.71 1.91
C ARG A 145 14.22 3.69 1.58
N TYR A 146 14.12 4.77 2.34
CA TYR A 146 13.11 5.82 2.15
C TYR A 146 13.16 6.50 0.77
N THR A 147 14.30 6.40 0.08
CA THR A 147 14.50 6.91 -1.29
C THR A 147 13.87 6.04 -2.38
N LEU A 148 13.28 4.88 -2.02
CA LEU A 148 12.75 3.90 -2.98
C LEU A 148 11.62 4.48 -3.84
N LEU A 149 11.88 4.58 -5.14
CA LEU A 149 10.86 4.78 -6.16
C LEU A 149 10.31 3.42 -6.60
N ALA A 150 9.02 3.18 -6.39
CA ALA A 150 8.38 1.90 -6.74
C ALA A 150 6.91 2.10 -7.14
N PRO A 151 6.33 1.15 -7.90
CA PRO A 151 4.90 1.14 -8.20
C PRO A 151 4.06 0.86 -6.95
N ARG A 152 3.30 1.86 -6.50
CA ARG A 152 2.45 1.81 -5.30
C ARG A 152 1.02 2.21 -5.63
N ALA A 153 0.06 1.70 -4.86
CA ALA A 153 -1.32 2.18 -4.93
C ALA A 153 -1.43 3.61 -4.37
N VAL A 154 -2.56 4.27 -4.63
CA VAL A 154 -2.90 5.55 -3.98
C VAL A 154 -2.89 5.35 -2.45
N PRO A 155 -2.27 6.25 -1.67
CA PRO A 155 -2.20 6.12 -0.22
C PRO A 155 -3.56 6.37 0.44
N THR A 156 -3.88 5.60 1.47
CA THR A 156 -4.89 5.93 2.49
C THR A 156 -4.26 6.71 3.64
N MET A 157 -3.01 6.38 3.96
CA MET A 157 -2.25 7.08 4.99
C MET A 157 -0.76 7.05 4.65
N VAL A 158 -0.08 8.14 4.96
CA VAL A 158 1.38 8.21 5.01
C VAL A 158 1.83 8.81 6.34
N ASN A 159 2.98 8.37 6.79
CA ASN A 159 3.60 8.86 8.01
C ASN A 159 5.11 8.93 7.83
N ILE A 160 5.70 10.05 8.22
CA ILE A 160 7.14 10.28 8.14
C ILE A 160 7.63 10.67 9.53
N LYS A 161 8.61 9.92 10.02
CA LYS A 161 9.42 10.30 11.17
C LYS A 161 10.73 10.92 10.70
N PHE A 162 11.13 12.00 11.33
CA PHE A 162 12.39 12.69 11.03
C PHE A 162 12.94 13.41 12.26
N TYR A 163 14.26 13.60 12.30
CA TYR A 163 14.91 14.46 13.28
C TYR A 163 15.10 15.86 12.70
N ASP A 164 14.90 16.87 13.53
CA ASP A 164 15.27 18.24 13.24
C ASP A 164 16.75 18.52 13.52
N GLU A 165 17.16 19.78 13.40
CA GLU A 165 18.54 20.22 13.64
C GLU A 165 18.99 20.09 15.11
N LYS A 166 18.06 19.91 16.06
CA LYS A 166 18.31 19.79 17.50
C LYS A 166 18.22 18.33 17.98
N ASP A 167 18.19 17.37 17.05
CA ASP A 167 17.96 15.95 17.32
C ASP A 167 16.61 15.65 18.01
N VAL A 168 15.62 16.55 17.87
CA VAL A 168 14.25 16.30 18.28
C VAL A 168 13.54 15.52 17.18
N ILE A 169 12.89 14.41 17.54
CA ILE A 169 12.16 13.59 16.58
C ILE A 169 10.73 14.11 16.43
N TYR A 170 10.29 14.24 15.19
CA TYR A 170 8.94 14.63 14.81
C TYR A 170 8.31 13.54 13.97
N ARG A 171 6.99 13.43 14.11
CA ARG A 171 6.14 12.61 13.26
C ARG A 171 5.16 13.51 12.52
N VAL A 172 5.21 13.49 11.20
CA VAL A 172 4.21 14.11 10.33
C VAL A 172 3.40 13.01 9.65
N GLY A 173 2.10 13.18 9.58
CA GLY A 173 1.21 12.21 8.95
C GLY A 173 0.04 12.86 8.24
N VAL A 174 -0.50 12.08 7.31
CA VAL A 174 -1.66 12.44 6.51
C VAL A 174 -2.55 11.21 6.39
N GLU A 175 -3.79 11.32 6.83
CA GLU A 175 -4.89 10.43 6.43
C GLU A 175 -5.65 11.10 5.29
N PHE A 176 -5.67 10.44 4.14
CA PHE A 176 -6.18 11.01 2.91
C PHE A 176 -7.70 10.91 2.82
N ASN A 177 -8.33 11.98 2.33
CA ASN A 177 -9.64 11.82 1.71
C ASN A 177 -9.49 10.93 0.47
N ILE A 178 -10.05 9.71 0.52
CA ILE A 178 -9.84 8.69 -0.53
C ILE A 178 -10.25 9.20 -1.91
N LYS A 179 -11.38 9.91 -2.00
CA LYS A 179 -11.90 10.42 -3.28
C LYS A 179 -10.94 11.44 -3.88
N GLU A 180 -10.55 12.45 -3.11
CA GLU A 180 -9.60 13.46 -3.58
C GLU A 180 -8.26 12.83 -3.95
N ALA A 181 -7.73 11.92 -3.13
CA ALA A 181 -6.46 11.26 -3.42
C ALA A 181 -6.52 10.47 -4.74
N MET A 182 -7.60 9.74 -5.00
CA MET A 182 -7.78 9.04 -6.28
C MET A 182 -7.85 10.02 -7.45
N ASP A 183 -8.65 11.08 -7.34
CA ASP A 183 -8.82 12.11 -8.37
C ASP A 183 -7.49 12.83 -8.67
N VAL A 184 -6.73 13.18 -7.62
CA VAL A 184 -5.42 13.84 -7.74
C VAL A 184 -4.40 12.91 -8.39
N PHE A 185 -4.33 11.64 -8.00
CA PHE A 185 -3.40 10.69 -8.64
C PHE A 185 -3.75 10.44 -10.11
N GLU A 186 -5.04 10.22 -10.42
CA GLU A 186 -5.46 10.06 -11.80
C GLU A 186 -5.14 11.32 -12.63
N LYS A 187 -5.52 12.49 -12.11
CA LYS A 187 -5.24 13.77 -12.77
C LYS A 187 -3.75 14.02 -12.91
N ALA A 188 -2.91 13.72 -11.92
CA ALA A 188 -1.47 13.98 -11.96
C ALA A 188 -0.77 13.14 -13.03
N PHE A 189 -1.10 11.85 -13.12
CA PHE A 189 -0.44 10.88 -14.01
C PHE A 189 -1.00 10.83 -15.43
N LYS A 190 -2.23 11.32 -15.67
CA LYS A 190 -2.86 11.25 -16.99
C LYS A 190 -2.02 11.95 -18.08
N GLY A 191 -1.64 11.18 -19.10
CA GLY A 191 -0.79 11.63 -20.21
C GLY A 191 0.70 11.78 -19.86
N GLN A 192 1.12 11.27 -18.69
CA GLN A 192 2.49 11.26 -18.20
C GLN A 192 2.77 9.96 -17.41
N GLU A 193 2.18 8.83 -17.85
CA GLU A 193 2.18 7.55 -17.14
C GLU A 193 3.58 6.93 -16.99
N ASP A 194 4.55 7.35 -17.80
CA ASP A 194 5.95 6.95 -17.77
C ASP A 194 6.79 7.74 -16.75
N LYS A 195 6.28 8.85 -16.24
CA LYS A 195 7.00 9.72 -15.30
C LYS A 195 6.84 9.25 -13.86
N ALA A 196 7.87 9.48 -13.07
CA ALA A 196 7.84 9.26 -11.63
C ALA A 196 7.10 10.40 -10.91
N GLY A 197 6.25 10.02 -9.95
CA GLY A 197 5.60 10.93 -9.03
C GLY A 197 6.36 11.13 -7.72
N GLU A 198 6.22 12.33 -7.15
CA GLU A 198 6.68 12.66 -5.80
C GLU A 198 5.49 13.15 -4.99
N LEU A 199 5.11 12.38 -3.97
CA LEU A 199 4.17 12.82 -2.94
C LEU A 199 4.96 13.64 -1.91
N ILE A 200 4.86 14.95 -2.03
CA ILE A 200 5.59 15.92 -1.23
C ILE A 200 4.76 16.26 0.00
N ILE A 201 5.35 16.03 1.17
CA ILE A 201 4.84 16.51 2.46
C ILE A 201 5.79 17.63 2.89
N GLU A 202 5.29 18.85 2.91
CA GLU A 202 6.03 20.03 3.30
C GLU A 202 5.58 20.49 4.69
N VAL A 203 6.53 20.59 5.61
CA VAL A 203 6.32 21.05 6.97
C VAL A 203 6.85 22.48 7.11
N ASN A 204 6.05 23.35 7.71
CA ASN A 204 6.45 24.73 7.96
C ASN A 204 7.57 24.85 9.03
N GLU A 205 8.16 26.04 9.17
CA GLU A 205 9.30 26.26 10.07
C GLU A 205 8.98 25.99 11.54
N THR A 206 7.77 26.36 11.96
CA THR A 206 7.29 26.19 13.35
C THR A 206 6.77 24.79 13.63
N LYS A 207 6.76 23.90 12.63
CA LYS A 207 6.29 22.50 12.75
C LYS A 207 4.86 22.41 13.29
N THR A 208 4.00 23.31 12.82
CA THR A 208 2.58 23.40 13.16
C THR A 208 1.66 23.13 11.99
N ASP A 209 2.17 23.29 10.76
CA ASP A 209 1.38 23.21 9.54
C ASP A 209 2.03 22.27 8.53
N VAL A 210 1.18 21.55 7.81
CA VAL A 210 1.56 20.52 6.83
C VAL A 210 0.84 20.82 5.52
N ASN A 211 1.61 20.83 4.44
CA ASN A 211 1.15 21.02 3.08
C ASN A 211 1.46 19.77 2.26
N VAL A 212 0.49 19.28 1.49
CA VAL A 212 0.62 18.04 0.74
C VAL A 212 0.34 18.28 -0.74
N ARG A 213 1.23 17.79 -1.59
CA ARG A 213 1.06 17.87 -3.05
C ARG A 213 1.70 16.69 -3.76
N LEU A 214 1.11 16.30 -4.88
CA LEU A 214 1.64 15.30 -5.79
C LEU A 214 2.23 15.99 -7.02
N LYS A 215 3.53 15.78 -7.26
CA LYS A 215 4.23 16.28 -8.44
C LYS A 215 4.53 15.14 -9.40
N VAL A 216 4.13 15.27 -10.66
CA VAL A 216 4.42 14.31 -11.74
C VAL A 216 4.87 15.09 -12.98
N GLY A 217 6.17 15.00 -13.30
CA GLY A 217 6.77 15.83 -14.33
C GLY A 217 6.65 17.32 -13.99
N GLU A 218 5.98 18.08 -14.86
CA GLU A 218 5.70 19.51 -14.67
C GLU A 218 4.36 19.78 -13.97
N ARG A 219 3.52 18.75 -13.80
CA ARG A 219 2.21 18.88 -13.16
C ARG A 219 2.36 18.75 -11.65
N GLU A 220 1.70 19.65 -10.92
CA GLU A 220 1.66 19.69 -9.47
C GLU A 220 0.21 19.85 -9.03
N GLU A 221 -0.27 18.91 -8.21
CA GLU A 221 -1.65 18.86 -7.74
C GLU A 221 -1.66 18.88 -6.21
N TRP A 222 -2.42 19.79 -5.63
CA TRP A 222 -2.54 19.94 -4.17
C TRP A 222 -3.57 18.95 -3.61
N ILE A 223 -3.30 18.44 -2.42
CA ILE A 223 -4.22 17.61 -1.65
C ILE A 223 -4.57 18.38 -0.39
N CYS A 224 -5.81 18.85 -0.32
CA CYS A 224 -6.23 19.81 0.71
C CYS A 224 -7.26 19.23 1.69
N ASN A 225 -7.85 18.07 1.39
CA ASN A 225 -8.80 17.39 2.28
C ASN A 225 -8.19 16.10 2.84
N GLY A 226 -8.43 15.91 4.12
CA GLY A 226 -7.87 14.83 4.91
C GLY A 226 -7.60 15.33 6.32
N GLU A 227 -7.04 14.44 7.13
CA GLU A 227 -6.51 14.80 8.42
C GLU A 227 -5.00 14.92 8.29
N PHE A 228 -4.45 16.08 8.65
CA PHE A 228 -3.02 16.36 8.59
C PHE A 228 -2.54 16.69 9.99
N TRP A 229 -1.42 16.12 10.39
CA TRP A 229 -0.88 16.34 11.73
C TRP A 229 0.64 16.31 11.73
N ILE A 230 1.19 17.05 12.67
CA ILE A 230 2.58 17.00 13.05
C ILE A 230 2.70 17.17 14.56
N PHE A 231 3.56 16.37 15.18
CA PHE A 231 3.86 16.49 16.60
C PHE A 231 5.28 15.99 16.89
N GLU A 232 5.83 16.47 18.00
CA GLU A 232 7.05 15.89 18.57
C GLU A 232 6.76 14.46 19.02
N ASP A 233 7.58 13.53 18.56
CA ASP A 233 7.39 12.10 18.76
C ASP A 233 8.44 11.55 19.73
N ASN A 234 8.37 10.25 19.95
CA ASN A 234 9.31 9.50 20.75
C ASN A 234 10.08 8.57 19.80
N GLU A 235 11.28 8.15 20.19
CA GLU A 235 12.00 7.10 19.43
C GLU A 235 11.32 5.72 19.52
N ILE A 236 10.27 5.59 20.33
CA ILE A 236 9.50 4.35 20.51
C ILE A 236 8.35 4.35 19.49
N TRP A 237 8.30 3.28 18.69
CA TRP A 237 7.34 2.92 17.61
C TRP A 237 6.24 3.91 17.23
#